data_AF-A0A7T8KD15-F1
#
_entry.id   AF-A0A7T8KD15-F1
#
_cell.length_a   1.000
_cell.length_b   1.000
_cell.length_c   1.000
_cell.angle_alpha   90.00
_cell.angle_beta   90.00
_cell.angle_gamma   90.00
#
_symmetry.space_group_name_H-M   'P 1'
#
loop_
_entity.id
_entity.type
_entity.pdbx_description
1 polymer ?
#
loop_
_entity_poly.entity_id
_entity_poly.type
_entity_poly.pdbx_seq_one_letter_code
_entity_poly.pdbx_strand_id
1 'polypeptide(L)'
;MRELEAEFTTRFVDFRRYGPMFSFLIKPDSFDGQDLDAALVDWMDVLQDVEMQLIELKSSSLWVTKFAELRKQLESIPVQQHGACILQCWASAPAKFSCLKNIALALLSVFGSTYLCEQVFSHMKMCSALPAAV
;
A
#
# COMPACT_ATOMS: atom_id res chain seq x y z
N MET A 1 -18.80 2.91 -21.68
CA MET A 1 -18.09 1.71 -21.16
C MET A 1 -16.63 1.68 -21.60
N ARG A 2 -16.30 1.87 -22.90
CA ARG A 2 -14.89 1.95 -23.38
C ARG A 2 -14.05 3.08 -22.76
N GLU A 3 -14.62 4.26 -22.51
CA GLU A 3 -13.90 5.38 -21.87
C GLU A 3 -13.55 5.09 -20.41
N LEU A 4 -14.45 4.41 -19.68
CA LEU A 4 -14.22 4.00 -18.29
C LEU A 4 -13.10 2.96 -18.22
N GLU A 5 -13.14 1.97 -19.10
CA GLU A 5 -12.10 0.94 -19.19
C GLU A 5 -10.72 1.53 -19.55
N ALA A 6 -10.69 2.55 -20.42
CA ALA A 6 -9.49 3.30 -20.74
C ALA A 6 -8.96 4.09 -19.53
N GLU A 7 -9.81 4.85 -18.84
CA GLU A 7 -9.43 5.58 -17.61
C GLU A 7 -8.85 4.64 -16.54
N PHE A 8 -9.48 3.48 -16.33
CA PHE A 8 -8.97 2.49 -15.39
C PHE A 8 -7.61 1.97 -15.84
N THR A 9 -7.47 1.55 -17.10
CA THR A 9 -6.20 1.05 -17.64
C THR A 9 -5.09 2.08 -17.49
N THR A 10 -5.37 3.37 -17.71
CA THR A 10 -4.41 4.47 -17.49
C THR A 10 -4.05 4.63 -16.01
N ARG A 11 -5.02 4.63 -15.09
CA ARG A 11 -4.76 4.65 -13.64
C ARG A 11 -3.97 3.42 -13.17
N PHE A 12 -4.10 2.28 -13.84
CA PHE A 12 -3.30 1.09 -13.55
C PHE A 12 -1.82 1.24 -13.95
N VAL A 13 -1.51 2.05 -14.97
CA VAL A 13 -0.12 2.40 -15.31
C VAL A 13 0.49 3.27 -14.21
N ASP A 14 -0.28 4.16 -13.59
CA ASP A 14 0.17 4.94 -12.44
C ASP A 14 0.55 4.04 -11.25
N PHE A 15 -0.09 2.87 -11.06
CA PHE A 15 0.30 1.92 -10.02
C PHE A 15 1.75 1.43 -10.14
N ARG A 16 2.35 1.46 -11.34
CA ARG A 16 3.78 1.12 -11.50
C ARG A 16 4.69 2.11 -10.78
N ARG A 17 4.28 3.38 -10.63
CA ARG A 17 5.03 4.39 -9.83
C ARG A 17 5.04 4.07 -8.34
N TYR A 18 4.07 3.29 -7.86
CA TYR A 18 4.01 2.86 -6.47
C TYR A 18 4.80 1.58 -6.19
N GLY A 19 5.32 0.90 -7.23
CA GLY A 19 6.21 -0.26 -7.08
C GLY A 19 7.31 -0.06 -6.04
N PRO A 20 8.13 1.00 -6.17
CA PRO A 20 9.13 1.38 -5.16
C PRO A 20 8.53 1.76 -3.80
N MET A 21 7.39 2.46 -3.76
CA MET A 21 6.66 2.77 -2.52
C MET A 21 6.13 1.53 -1.79
N PHE A 22 5.89 0.41 -2.47
CA PHE A 22 5.52 -0.85 -1.82
C PHE A 22 6.70 -1.52 -1.13
N SER A 23 7.93 -1.23 -1.57
CA SER A 23 9.12 -1.66 -0.85
C SER A 23 9.16 -1.05 0.55
N PHE A 24 8.66 0.18 0.74
CA PHE A 24 8.58 0.82 2.07
C PHE A 24 7.70 0.02 3.05
N LEU A 25 6.60 -0.58 2.60
CA LEU A 25 5.69 -1.32 3.47
C LEU A 25 6.35 -2.54 4.15
N ILE A 26 7.36 -3.12 3.50
CA ILE A 26 7.99 -4.39 3.88
C ILE A 26 9.48 -4.20 4.24
N LYS A 27 10.10 -3.14 3.71
CA LYS A 27 11.51 -2.79 3.85
C LYS A 27 11.73 -1.31 4.16
N PRO A 28 11.07 -0.74 5.19
CA PRO A 28 11.31 0.64 5.57
C PRO A 28 12.74 0.88 6.06
N ASP A 29 13.42 -0.18 6.50
CA ASP A 29 14.83 -0.18 6.90
C ASP A 29 15.80 0.13 5.75
N SER A 30 15.46 -0.26 4.52
CA SER A 30 16.27 0.02 3.32
C SER A 30 15.71 1.17 2.48
N PHE A 31 14.60 1.77 2.87
CA PHE A 31 13.91 2.80 2.10
C PHE A 31 14.62 4.15 2.25
N ASP A 32 14.97 4.81 1.14
CA ASP A 32 15.78 6.03 1.15
C ASP A 32 14.96 7.34 1.13
N GLY A 33 13.63 7.25 1.01
CA GLY A 33 12.75 8.43 1.01
C GLY A 33 12.55 9.07 -0.36
N GLN A 34 13.43 8.80 -1.33
CA GLN A 34 13.43 9.49 -2.62
C GLN A 34 12.33 8.98 -3.56
N ASP A 35 11.94 7.73 -3.36
CA ASP A 35 10.89 7.05 -4.12
C ASP A 35 9.46 7.35 -3.61
N LEU A 36 9.31 8.15 -2.53
CA LEU A 36 8.00 8.52 -2.02
C LEU A 36 7.42 9.63 -2.91
N ASP A 37 6.22 9.42 -3.45
CA ASP A 37 5.56 10.44 -4.27
C ASP A 37 5.34 11.70 -3.44
N ALA A 38 5.97 12.80 -3.86
CA ALA A 38 5.85 14.08 -3.19
C ALA A 38 4.39 14.48 -3.01
N ALA A 39 3.50 14.19 -3.98
CA ALA A 39 2.08 14.46 -3.82
C ALA A 39 1.45 13.68 -2.66
N LEU A 40 1.91 12.44 -2.40
CA LEU A 40 1.49 11.61 -1.27
C LEU A 40 1.98 12.16 0.09
N VAL A 41 3.09 12.88 0.12
CA VAL A 41 3.64 13.42 1.39
C VAL A 41 3.22 14.86 1.63
N ASP A 42 3.03 15.62 0.56
CA ASP A 42 2.60 17.02 0.56
C ASP A 42 1.13 17.15 1.01
N TRP A 43 0.24 16.21 0.65
CA TRP A 43 -1.13 16.22 1.18
C TRP A 43 -1.19 15.99 2.70
N MET A 44 -0.13 15.41 3.27
CA MET A 44 -0.06 15.04 4.68
C MET A 44 0.65 16.08 5.54
N ASP A 45 1.41 17.02 4.95
CA ASP A 45 2.26 17.99 5.65
C ASP A 45 3.22 17.34 6.69
N VAL A 46 3.79 16.17 6.35
CA VAL A 46 4.64 15.38 7.26
C VAL A 46 6.08 15.20 6.80
N LEU A 47 6.51 15.89 5.74
CA LEU A 47 7.80 15.64 5.05
C LEU A 47 9.00 15.64 6.01
N GLN A 48 9.10 16.66 6.88
CA GLN A 48 10.20 16.79 7.84
C GLN A 48 10.17 15.70 8.92
N ASP A 49 8.98 15.30 9.36
CA ASP A 49 8.80 14.26 10.38
C ASP A 49 9.07 12.86 9.83
N VAL A 50 8.84 12.63 8.54
CA VAL A 50 9.11 11.35 7.88
C VAL A 50 10.60 11.02 7.89
N GLU A 51 11.46 11.97 7.55
CA GLU A 51 12.91 11.73 7.52
C GLU A 51 13.44 11.39 8.92
N MET A 52 13.04 12.14 9.95
CA MET A 52 13.45 11.89 11.33
C MET A 52 12.95 10.52 11.82
N GLN A 53 11.68 10.19 11.55
CA GLN A 53 11.12 8.90 11.93
C GLN A 53 11.79 7.74 11.19
N LEU A 54 12.18 7.91 9.92
CA LEU A 54 12.91 6.90 9.15
C LEU A 54 14.29 6.64 9.76
N ILE A 55 15.04 7.68 10.13
CA ILE A 55 16.34 7.54 10.78
C ILE A 55 16.19 6.76 12.09
N GLU A 56 15.22 7.14 12.92
CA GLU A 56 14.98 6.46 14.19
C GLU A 56 14.56 4.99 13.99
N LEU A 57 13.68 4.71 13.02
CA LEU A 57 13.24 3.36 12.69
C LEU A 57 14.42 2.49 12.22
N LYS A 58 15.28 3.02 11.34
CA LYS A 58 16.49 2.34 10.85
C LYS A 58 17.51 2.06 11.94
N SER A 59 17.61 2.96 12.92
CA SER A 59 18.50 2.78 14.08
C SER A 59 17.98 1.77 15.10
N SER A 60 16.68 1.44 15.04
CA SER A 60 16.05 0.55 16.00
C SER A 60 16.21 -0.92 15.61
N SER A 61 17.10 -1.62 16.30
CA SER A 61 17.31 -3.07 16.12
C SER A 61 16.02 -3.87 16.29
N LEU A 62 15.11 -3.45 17.18
CA LEU A 62 13.79 -4.03 17.36
C LEU A 62 12.96 -3.95 16.07
N TRP A 63 12.87 -2.77 15.46
CA TRP A 63 12.04 -2.57 14.26
C TRP A 63 12.68 -3.18 13.02
N VAL A 64 13.99 -3.07 12.85
CA VAL A 64 14.72 -3.76 11.78
C VAL A 64 14.49 -5.27 11.86
N THR A 65 14.58 -5.87 13.05
CA THR A 65 14.30 -7.30 13.25
C THR A 65 12.85 -7.63 12.96
N LYS A 66 11.91 -6.79 13.41
CA LYS A 66 10.48 -7.00 13.20
C LYS A 66 10.08 -6.97 11.72
N PHE A 67 10.63 -6.05 10.93
CA PHE A 67 10.42 -6.03 9.48
C PHE A 67 11.14 -7.18 8.77
N ALA A 68 12.31 -7.61 9.25
CA ALA A 68 12.95 -8.82 8.74
C ALA A 68 12.12 -10.08 8.99
N GLU A 69 11.47 -10.19 10.14
CA GLU A 69 10.57 -11.30 10.47
C GLU A 69 9.27 -11.23 9.67
N LEU A 70 8.67 -10.04 9.51
CA LEU A 70 7.53 -9.82 8.63
C LEU A 70 7.82 -10.36 7.22
N ARG A 71 8.99 -10.04 6.65
CA ARG A 71 9.41 -10.56 5.33
C ARG A 71 9.36 -12.07 5.25
N LYS A 72 9.92 -12.77 6.24
CA LYS A 72 9.89 -14.24 6.31
C LYS A 72 8.48 -14.78 6.45
N GLN A 73 7.63 -14.13 7.25
CA GLN A 73 6.23 -14.53 7.39
C GLN A 73 5.48 -14.43 6.06
N LEU A 74 5.69 -13.35 5.30
CA LEU A 74 5.07 -13.16 3.98
C LEU A 74 5.45 -14.25 2.96
N GLU A 75 6.64 -14.85 3.07
CA GLU A 75 7.05 -15.99 2.24
C GLU A 75 6.29 -17.29 2.54
N SER A 76 5.71 -17.40 3.74
CA SER A 76 5.06 -18.62 4.23
C SER A 76 3.53 -18.58 4.23
N ILE A 77 2.93 -17.41 4.00
CA ILE A 77 1.47 -17.21 4.01
C ILE A 77 0.92 -16.91 2.61
N PRO A 78 -0.36 -17.19 2.33
CA PRO A 78 -0.99 -16.84 1.05
C PRO A 78 -0.97 -15.32 0.80
N VAL A 79 -0.79 -14.91 -0.46
CA VAL A 79 -0.73 -13.50 -0.89
C VAL A 79 -1.95 -12.69 -0.43
N GLN A 80 -3.12 -13.32 -0.37
CA GLN A 80 -4.37 -12.70 0.07
C GLN A 80 -4.32 -12.22 1.53
N GLN A 81 -3.41 -12.77 2.35
CA GLN A 81 -3.21 -12.41 3.75
C GLN A 81 -2.10 -11.38 3.95
N HIS A 82 -1.32 -11.04 2.91
CA HIS A 82 -0.18 -10.14 3.03
C HIS A 82 -0.59 -8.77 3.55
N GLY A 83 -1.66 -8.18 2.99
CA GLY A 83 -2.14 -6.86 3.41
C GLY A 83 -2.52 -6.80 4.89
N ALA A 84 -3.18 -7.84 5.42
CA ALA A 84 -3.56 -7.91 6.83
C ALA A 84 -2.33 -8.04 7.75
N CYS A 85 -1.36 -8.86 7.37
CA CYS A 85 -0.11 -9.06 8.11
C CYS A 85 0.73 -7.77 8.15
N ILE A 86 0.88 -7.09 7.01
CA ILE A 86 1.57 -5.79 6.91
C ILE A 86 0.85 -4.74 7.77
N LEU A 87 -0.47 -4.63 7.66
CA LEU A 87 -1.27 -3.70 8.46
C LEU A 87 -1.08 -3.93 9.96
N GLN A 88 -1.11 -5.18 10.42
CA GLN A 88 -0.90 -5.51 11.83
C GLN A 88 0.50 -5.12 12.31
N CYS A 89 1.54 -5.33 11.48
CA CYS A 89 2.90 -4.89 11.79
C CYS A 89 2.96 -3.37 12.01
N TRP A 90 2.43 -2.58 11.07
CA TRP A 90 2.40 -1.12 11.17
C TRP A 90 1.50 -0.60 12.29
N ALA A 91 0.35 -1.23 12.54
CA ALA A 91 -0.56 -0.86 13.62
C ALA A 91 0.13 -0.94 15.00
N SER A 92 0.99 -1.93 15.18
CA SER A 92 1.76 -2.14 16.41
C SER A 92 2.94 -1.16 16.59
N ALA A 93 3.22 -0.30 15.61
CA ALA A 93 4.27 0.70 15.73
C ALA A 93 3.89 1.80 16.75
N PRO A 94 4.82 2.23 17.61
CA PRO A 94 4.56 3.27 18.61
C PRO A 94 4.19 4.59 17.94
N ALA A 95 3.49 5.44 18.71
CA ALA A 95 2.95 6.72 18.22
C ALA A 95 4.02 7.67 17.65
N LYS A 96 5.27 7.54 18.08
CA LYS A 96 6.41 8.30 17.52
C LYS A 96 6.64 8.06 16.02
N PHE A 97 6.14 6.96 15.47
CA PHE A 97 6.20 6.66 14.03
C PHE A 97 4.88 7.00 13.31
N SER A 98 4.10 7.96 13.81
CA SER A 98 2.77 8.31 13.30
C SER A 98 2.78 8.64 11.80
N CYS A 99 3.77 9.38 11.32
CA CYS A 99 3.86 9.80 9.92
C CYS A 99 4.10 8.59 9.02
N LEU A 100 5.04 7.71 9.40
CA LEU A 100 5.31 6.46 8.68
C LEU A 100 4.09 5.52 8.69
N LYS A 101 3.39 5.43 9.83
CA LYS A 101 2.15 4.65 9.93
C LYS A 101 1.08 5.17 9.00
N ASN A 102 0.90 6.48 8.92
CA ASN A 102 -0.11 7.08 8.06
C ASN A 102 0.22 6.85 6.57
N ILE A 103 1.50 6.94 6.18
CA ILE A 103 1.94 6.60 4.82
C ILE A 103 1.67 5.12 4.51
N ALA A 104 2.02 4.22 5.43
CA ALA A 104 1.75 2.80 5.26
C ALA A 104 0.25 2.52 5.11
N LEU A 105 -0.58 3.18 5.92
CA LEU A 105 -2.04 3.07 5.86
C LEU A 105 -2.61 3.62 4.55
N ALA A 106 -2.11 4.76 4.08
CA ALA A 106 -2.49 5.34 2.80
C ALA A 106 -2.16 4.38 1.64
N LEU A 107 -0.93 3.87 1.58
CA LEU A 107 -0.50 2.91 0.57
C LEU A 107 -1.32 1.59 0.60
N LEU A 108 -1.66 1.08 1.79
CA LEU A 108 -2.52 -0.10 1.92
C LEU A 108 -3.97 0.16 1.49
N SER A 109 -4.50 1.37 1.75
CA SER A 109 -5.87 1.74 1.40
C SER A 109 -6.11 1.83 -0.11
N VAL A 110 -5.06 2.22 -0.87
CA VAL A 110 -5.08 2.25 -2.33
C VAL A 110 -5.45 0.87 -2.89
N PHE A 111 -4.89 -0.22 -2.35
CA PHE A 111 -5.20 -1.57 -2.81
C PHE A 111 -6.57 -2.10 -2.39
N GLY A 112 -7.04 -1.74 -1.20
CA GLY A 112 -8.40 -2.08 -0.78
C GLY A 112 -9.42 -1.50 -1.76
N SER A 113 -9.19 -0.27 -2.21
CA SER A 113 -10.06 0.39 -3.17
C SER A 113 -10.00 -0.25 -4.56
N THR A 114 -8.83 -0.68 -5.06
CA THR A 114 -8.73 -1.30 -6.40
C THR A 114 -9.36 -2.68 -6.45
N TYR A 115 -9.16 -3.51 -5.42
CA TYR A 115 -9.84 -4.82 -5.34
C TYR A 115 -11.36 -4.67 -5.29
N LEU A 116 -11.87 -3.71 -4.51
CA LEU A 116 -13.30 -3.41 -4.45
C LEU A 116 -13.82 -2.90 -5.80
N CYS A 117 -13.06 -2.04 -6.49
CA CYS A 117 -13.41 -1.60 -7.84
C CYS A 117 -13.51 -2.80 -8.80
N GLU A 118 -12.52 -3.69 -8.82
CA GLU A 118 -12.53 -4.89 -9.67
C GLU A 118 -13.72 -5.82 -9.40
N GLN A 119 -14.05 -6.05 -8.12
CA GLN A 119 -15.24 -6.83 -7.77
C GLN A 119 -16.52 -6.18 -8.28
N VAL A 120 -16.71 -4.88 -8.03
CA VAL A 120 -17.90 -4.14 -8.49
C VAL A 120 -18.04 -4.22 -10.02
N PHE A 121 -16.95 -4.04 -10.77
CA PHE A 121 -17.00 -4.14 -12.23
C PHE A 121 -17.23 -5.55 -12.75
N SER A 122 -16.68 -6.57 -12.09
CA SER A 122 -16.96 -7.98 -12.42
C SER A 122 -18.44 -8.31 -12.22
N HIS A 123 -19.02 -7.86 -11.10
CA HIS A 123 -20.45 -7.99 -10.83
C HIS A 123 -21.31 -7.23 -11.85
N MET A 124 -20.91 -6.02 -12.26
CA MET A 124 -21.62 -5.27 -13.29
C MET A 124 -21.57 -5.96 -14.67
N LYS A 125 -20.43 -6.55 -15.05
CA LYS A 125 -20.31 -7.35 -16.29
C LYS A 125 -21.25 -8.57 -16.25
N MET A 126 -21.34 -9.27 -15.11
CA MET A 126 -22.27 -10.38 -14.89
C MET A 126 -23.74 -9.95 -15.05
N CYS A 127 -24.14 -8.82 -14.47
CA CYS A 127 -25.51 -8.31 -14.58
C CYS A 127 -25.88 -7.85 -16.00
N SER A 128 -24.91 -7.33 -16.77
CA SER A 128 -25.12 -6.97 -18.18
C SER A 128 -25.12 -8.16 -19.15
N ALA A 129 -24.68 -9.34 -18.71
CA ALA A 129 -24.58 -10.56 -19.52
C ALA A 129 -25.73 -11.55 -19.31
N LEU A 130 -26.71 -11.23 -18.45
CA LEU A 130 -27.96 -11.98 -18.39
C LEU A 130 -28.66 -11.86 -19.76
N PRO A 131 -28.92 -12.96 -20.49
CA PRO A 131 -29.73 -12.88 -21.69
C PRO A 131 -31.08 -12.32 -21.28
N ALA A 132 -31.56 -11.33 -22.02
CA ALA A 132 -32.93 -10.87 -21.93
C ALA A 132 -33.82 -12.12 -22.04
N ALA A 133 -34.48 -12.49 -20.96
CA ALA A 133 -35.49 -13.53 -20.99
C ALA A 133 -36.58 -13.04 -21.95
N VAL A 134 -36.62 -13.66 -23.13
CA VAL A 134 -37.71 -13.55 -24.10
C VAL A 134 -38.79 -14.56 -23.69
#